data_AF-A0A967VQR8-F1
#
_entry.id   AF-A0A967VQR8-F1
#
_cell.length_a   1.000
_cell.length_b   1.000
_cell.length_c   1.000
_cell.angle_alpha   90.00
_cell.angle_beta   90.00
_cell.angle_gamma   90.00
#
_symmetry.space_group_name_H-M   'P 1'
#
loop_
_entity.id
_entity.type
_entity.pdbx_description
1 polymer ?
#
loop_
_entity_poly.entity_id
_entity_poly.type
_entity_poly.pdbx_seq_one_letter_code
_entity_poly.pdbx_strand_id
1 'polypeptide(L)'
;MNEDRTGVAHFEALPPGTTSLDVVVQGPGGVSATPSGRLHPVASSVTLTATPEPDAFFVGWGGDASGNESPLQLEMTASRVVTASFSRAGLPIVREDYEKG
;
A
#
# COMPACT_ATOMS: atom_id res chain seq x y z
N MET A 1 -2.51 19.30 33.41
CA MET A 1 -3.76 18.62 33.01
C MET A 1 -3.44 17.77 31.80
N ASN A 2 -3.03 16.54 32.07
CA ASN A 2 -2.64 15.51 31.11
C ASN A 2 -3.93 14.76 30.75
N GLU A 3 -4.59 15.20 29.69
CA GLU A 3 -5.73 14.49 29.11
C GLU A 3 -5.22 13.22 28.44
N ASP A 4 -5.29 12.11 29.17
CA ASP A 4 -5.24 10.78 28.61
C ASP A 4 -6.49 10.62 27.73
N ARG A 5 -6.32 10.80 26.41
CA ARG A 5 -7.38 10.44 25.46
C ARG A 5 -7.44 8.93 25.40
N THR A 6 -8.24 8.31 26.25
CA THR A 6 -8.60 6.90 26.11
C THR A 6 -9.47 6.76 24.85
N GLY A 7 -8.85 6.59 23.69
CA GLY A 7 -9.53 6.11 22.50
C GLY A 7 -9.89 4.65 22.74
N VAL A 8 -11.11 4.37 23.19
CA VAL A 8 -11.63 3.00 23.17
C VAL A 8 -11.65 2.54 21.72
N ALA A 9 -10.75 1.62 21.37
CA ALA A 9 -10.78 0.96 20.08
C ALA A 9 -12.02 0.06 20.04
N HIS A 10 -12.93 0.34 19.11
CA HIS A 10 -14.09 -0.51 18.86
C HIS A 10 -13.64 -1.66 17.95
N PHE A 11 -13.45 -2.85 18.53
CA PHE A 11 -13.12 -4.05 17.78
C PHE A 11 -14.42 -4.74 17.38
N GLU A 12 -14.90 -4.47 16.16
CA GLU A 12 -15.99 -5.25 15.57
C GLU A 12 -15.43 -6.55 15.00
N ALA A 13 -16.09 -7.67 15.34
CA ALA A 13 -15.81 -8.93 14.69
C ALA A 13 -16.21 -8.83 13.21
N LEU A 14 -15.39 -9.39 12.32
CA LEU A 14 -15.71 -9.42 10.89
C LEU A 14 -17.04 -10.14 10.67
N PRO A 15 -17.95 -9.60 9.84
CA PRO A 15 -19.16 -10.30 9.45
C PRO A 15 -18.83 -11.70 8.91
N PRO A 16 -19.64 -12.74 9.21
CA PRO A 16 -19.43 -14.08 8.68
C PRO A 16 -19.31 -14.07 7.15
N GLY A 17 -18.29 -14.74 6.61
CA GLY A 17 -18.05 -14.82 5.17
C GLY A 17 -17.33 -13.61 4.57
N THR A 18 -16.79 -12.71 5.39
CA THR A 18 -15.95 -11.58 4.93
C THR A 18 -14.51 -11.70 5.42
N THR A 19 -13.59 -11.11 4.66
CA THR A 19 -12.18 -10.93 5.01
C THR A 19 -11.85 -9.44 5.00
N SER A 20 -10.78 -9.06 5.71
CA SER A 20 -10.27 -7.70 5.70
C SER A 20 -9.01 -7.58 4.86
N LEU A 21 -8.96 -6.58 3.98
CA LEU A 21 -7.76 -6.16 3.27
C LEU A 21 -7.27 -4.84 3.87
N ASP A 22 -6.02 -4.85 4.35
CA ASP A 22 -5.28 -3.65 4.71
C ASP A 22 -4.16 -3.41 3.70
N VAL A 23 -4.01 -2.16 3.25
CA VAL A 23 -2.96 -1.77 2.31
C VAL A 23 -2.10 -0.70 2.96
N VAL A 24 -0.84 -1.04 3.19
CA VAL A 24 0.18 -0.14 3.73
C VAL A 24 0.97 0.44 2.58
N VAL A 25 0.98 1.76 2.44
CA VAL A 25 1.78 2.45 1.42
C VAL A 25 3.06 2.96 2.06
N GLN A 26 4.21 2.60 1.48
CA GLN A 26 5.52 3.07 1.90
C GLN A 26 6.16 3.86 0.77
N GLY A 27 6.49 5.12 1.04
CA GLY A 27 7.13 6.02 0.06
C GLY A 27 6.15 6.85 -0.78
N PRO A 28 6.67 7.58 -1.78
CA PRO A 28 5.89 8.53 -2.59
C PRO A 28 5.08 7.80 -3.67
N GLY A 29 3.84 7.46 -3.33
CA GLY A 29 2.90 6.79 -4.22
C GLY A 29 1.55 6.56 -3.56
N GLY A 30 0.65 5.94 -4.30
CA GLY A 30 -0.66 5.55 -3.84
C GLY A 30 -1.05 4.16 -4.35
N VAL A 31 -2.03 3.55 -3.68
CA VAL A 31 -2.63 2.29 -4.12
C VAL A 31 -4.13 2.46 -4.19
N SER A 32 -4.72 1.98 -5.28
CA SER A 32 -6.18 1.86 -5.44
C SER A 32 -6.57 0.39 -5.50
N ALA A 33 -7.62 0.01 -4.77
CA ALA A 33 -8.19 -1.34 -4.78
C ALA A 33 -9.53 -1.34 -5.53
N THR A 34 -9.77 -2.35 -6.36
CA THR A 34 -11.04 -2.58 -7.06
C THR A 34 -11.51 -4.03 -6.85
N PRO A 35 -12.68 -4.30 -6.25
CA PRO A 35 -13.58 -3.32 -5.62
C PRO A 35 -12.90 -2.57 -4.47
N SER A 36 -13.31 -1.33 -4.25
CA SER A 36 -12.77 -0.52 -3.14
C SER A 36 -13.41 -0.92 -1.81
N GLY A 37 -12.74 -0.58 -0.72
CA GLY A 37 -13.16 -0.93 0.63
C GLY A 37 -12.13 -1.77 1.35
N ARG A 38 -12.35 -1.98 2.65
CA ARG A 38 -11.50 -2.82 3.51
C ARG A 38 -12.07 -4.22 3.71
N LEU A 39 -13.37 -4.40 3.46
CA LEU A 39 -14.06 -5.68 3.68
C LEU A 39 -14.45 -6.26 2.34
N HIS A 40 -14.13 -7.54 2.15
CA HIS A 40 -14.41 -8.26 0.92
C HIS A 40 -15.01 -9.62 1.24
N PRO A 41 -15.87 -10.18 0.38
CA PRO A 41 -16.33 -11.56 0.54
C PRO A 41 -15.15 -12.54 0.46
N VAL A 42 -15.20 -13.62 1.23
CA VAL A 42 -14.26 -14.75 1.08
C VAL A 42 -14.32 -15.26 -0.37
N ALA A 43 -13.16 -15.61 -0.92
CA ALA A 43 -12.96 -16.07 -2.30
C ALA A 43 -13.32 -15.04 -3.39
N SER A 44 -13.44 -13.76 -3.04
CA SER A 44 -13.52 -12.68 -4.03
C SER A 44 -12.13 -12.28 -4.54
N SER A 45 -12.06 -11.70 -5.74
CA SER A 45 -10.82 -11.15 -6.28
C SER A 45 -10.81 -9.63 -6.13
N VAL A 46 -9.71 -9.10 -5.61
CA VAL A 46 -9.44 -7.66 -5.50
C VAL A 46 -8.24 -7.33 -6.37
N THR A 47 -8.37 -6.30 -7.20
CA THR A 47 -7.28 -5.79 -8.04
C THR A 47 -6.64 -4.59 -7.37
N LEU A 48 -5.34 -4.68 -7.09
CA LEU A 48 -4.53 -3.59 -6.53
C LEU A 48 -3.73 -2.91 -7.64
N THR A 49 -3.90 -1.60 -7.76
CA THR A 49 -3.16 -0.78 -8.71
C THR A 49 -2.26 0.17 -7.94
N ALA A 50 -0.95 0.02 -8.10
CA ALA A 50 0.05 0.95 -7.59
C ALA A 50 0.25 2.11 -8.56
N THR A 51 0.19 3.34 -8.05
CA THR A 51 0.41 4.58 -8.80
C THR A 51 1.52 5.37 -8.12
N PRO A 52 2.76 5.37 -8.66
CA PRO A 52 3.83 6.20 -8.13
C PRO A 52 3.50 7.69 -8.30
N GLU A 53 3.98 8.52 -7.37
CA GLU A 53 4.00 9.98 -7.55
C GLU A 53 5.02 10.40 -8.63
N PRO A 54 4.99 11.67 -9.10
CA PRO A 54 6.04 12.20 -9.95
C PRO A 54 7.43 11.99 -9.33
N ASP A 55 8.42 11.63 -10.17
CA ASP A 55 9.80 11.31 -9.78
C ASP A 55 9.94 10.08 -8.86
N ALA A 56 8.91 9.25 -8.76
CA ALA A 56 8.93 7.98 -8.05
C ALA A 56 8.70 6.79 -8.98
N PHE A 57 9.09 5.61 -8.51
CA PHE A 57 8.79 4.34 -9.15
C PHE A 57 8.28 3.34 -8.12
N PHE A 58 7.42 2.44 -8.59
CA PHE A 58 6.93 1.33 -7.79
C PHE A 58 8.04 0.27 -7.65
N VAL A 59 8.42 -0.02 -6.41
CA VAL A 59 9.46 -1.01 -6.09
C VAL A 59 8.87 -2.42 -6.09
N GLY A 60 7.67 -2.59 -5.52
CA GLY A 60 6.99 -3.87 -5.45
C GLY A 60 6.02 -3.99 -4.27
N TRP A 61 5.30 -5.10 -4.27
CA TRP A 61 4.41 -5.54 -3.21
C TRP A 61 5.16 -6.39 -2.18
N GLY A 62 4.73 -6.31 -0.93
CA GLY A 62 5.19 -7.12 0.20
C GLY A 62 4.06 -7.46 1.16
N GLY A 63 4.39 -8.10 2.29
CA GLY A 63 3.41 -8.61 3.25
C GLY A 63 2.76 -9.90 2.75
N ASP A 64 1.43 -9.93 2.67
CA ASP A 64 0.64 -11.05 2.13
C ASP A 64 0.55 -11.08 0.59
N ALA A 65 1.28 -10.20 -0.08
CA ALA A 65 1.49 -10.20 -1.52
C ALA A 65 2.98 -10.07 -1.84
N SER A 66 3.35 -10.43 -3.07
CA SER A 66 4.72 -10.35 -3.56
C SER A 66 4.75 -10.07 -5.05
N GLY A 67 5.88 -9.55 -5.53
CA GLY A 67 6.10 -9.23 -6.95
C GLY A 67 6.04 -7.74 -7.21
N ASN A 68 6.22 -7.34 -8.45
CA ASN A 68 6.25 -5.94 -8.88
C ASN A 68 5.21 -5.64 -9.97
N GLU A 69 4.27 -6.56 -10.18
CA GLU A 69 3.19 -6.42 -11.17
C GLU A 69 2.16 -5.40 -10.69
N SER A 70 1.81 -4.43 -11.53
CA SER A 70 0.73 -3.48 -11.27
C SER A 70 -0.08 -3.31 -12.56
N PRO A 71 -1.35 -3.75 -12.61
CA PRO A 71 -2.17 -4.20 -11.48
C PRO A 71 -1.85 -5.62 -10.97
N LEU A 72 -1.99 -5.84 -9.66
CA LEU A 72 -1.88 -7.13 -8.99
C LEU A 72 -3.27 -7.67 -8.67
N GLN A 73 -3.56 -8.91 -9.06
CA GLN A 73 -4.80 -9.59 -8.70
C GLN A 73 -4.61 -10.41 -7.41
N LEU A 74 -5.46 -10.16 -6.42
CA LEU A 74 -5.36 -10.76 -5.09
C LEU A 74 -6.67 -11.46 -4.71
N GLU A 75 -6.60 -12.77 -4.49
CA GLU A 75 -7.76 -13.54 -4.03
C GLU A 75 -7.95 -13.45 -2.51
N MET A 76 -9.11 -13.00 -2.05
CA MET A 76 -9.43 -12.83 -0.64
C MET A 76 -9.84 -14.15 0.03
N THR A 77 -8.89 -15.06 0.24
CA THR A 77 -9.13 -16.33 0.96
C THR A 77 -9.09 -16.19 2.48
N ALA A 78 -8.40 -15.16 2.98
CA ALA A 78 -8.29 -14.79 4.39
C ALA A 78 -8.07 -13.28 4.48
N SER A 79 -8.05 -12.72 5.70
CA SER A 79 -7.61 -11.35 5.92
C SER A 79 -6.14 -11.20 5.51
N ARG A 80 -5.83 -10.11 4.78
CA ARG A 80 -4.50 -9.87 4.20
C ARG A 80 -4.04 -8.44 4.47
N VAL A 81 -2.74 -8.30 4.71
CA VAL A 81 -2.02 -7.03 4.83
C VAL A 81 -1.00 -6.95 3.70
N VAL A 82 -1.26 -6.08 2.74
CA VAL A 82 -0.38 -5.87 1.58
C VAL A 82 0.40 -4.57 1.77
N THR A 83 1.71 -4.62 1.57
CA THR A 83 2.55 -3.42 1.57
C THR A 83 2.94 -3.04 0.15
N ALA A 84 2.73 -1.79 -0.24
CA ALA A 84 3.20 -1.26 -1.52
C ALA A 84 4.38 -0.34 -1.28
N SER A 85 5.53 -0.66 -1.86
CA SER A 85 6.76 0.11 -1.70
C SER A 85 7.01 0.98 -2.93
N PHE A 86 7.31 2.25 -2.70
CA PHE A 86 7.66 3.25 -3.70
C PHE A 86 9.00 3.90 -3.33
N SER A 87 9.83 4.18 -4.33
CA SER A 87 11.09 4.89 -4.15
C SER A 87 11.18 6.03 -5.12
N ARG A 88 11.83 7.14 -4.72
CA ARG A 88 12.18 8.19 -5.67
C ARG A 88 13.21 7.63 -6.65
N ALA A 89 13.04 7.92 -7.93
CA ALA A 89 14.12 7.84 -8.88
C ALA A 89 15.14 8.87 -8.39
N GLY A 90 16.22 8.42 -7.76
CA GLY A 90 17.29 9.32 -7.38
C GLY A 90 17.67 10.10 -8.62
N LEU A 91 17.46 11.42 -8.60
CA LEU A 91 18.04 12.27 -9.63
C LEU A 91 19.51 11.85 -9.69
N PRO A 92 20.08 11.54 -10.87
CA PRO A 92 21.52 11.54 -10.95
C PRO A 92 21.91 12.92 -10.40
N ILE A 93 22.67 12.93 -9.29
CA ILE A 93 23.37 14.14 -8.94
C ILE A 93 24.25 14.41 -10.16
N VAL A 94 23.80 15.28 -11.05
CA VAL A 94 24.71 16.11 -11.79
C VAL A 94 25.41 16.84 -10.67
N ARG A 95 26.54 16.31 -10.21
CA ARG A 95 27.53 17.19 -9.64
C ARG A 95 27.88 18.11 -10.80
N GLU A 96 27.18 19.24 -10.88
CA GLU A 96 27.66 20.43 -11.54
C GLU A 96 28.89 20.93 -10.76
N ASP A 97 29.92 20.09 -10.70
CA ASP A 97 31.30 20.55 -10.69
C ASP A 97 31.67 20.76 -12.16
N TYR A 98 30.86 21.59 -12.84
CA TYR A 98 31.29 22.34 -14.01
C TYR A 98 32.23 23.42 -13.46
N GLU A 99 33.49 23.30 -13.86
CA GLU A 99 34.69 23.98 -13.36
C GLU A 99 34.52 25.45 -12.92
N LYS A 100 35.24 25.82 -11.86
CA LYS A 100 35.72 27.19 -11.65
C LYS A 100 37.12 27.16 -11.01
N GLY A 101 38.14 27.35 -11.85
CA GLY A 101 39.41 28.00 -11.49
C GLY A 101 40.63 27.10 -11.41
#